data_AF-A0A744JWW9-F1
#
_entry.id   AF-A0A744JWW9-F1
#
_cell.length_a   1.000
_cell.length_b   1.000
_cell.length_c   1.000
_cell.angle_alpha   90.00
_cell.angle_beta   90.00
_cell.angle_gamma   90.00
#
_symmetry.space_group_name_H-M   'P 1'
#
loop_
_entity.id
_entity.type
_entity.pdbx_description
1 polymer ?
#
loop_
_entity_poly.entity_id
_entity_poly.type
_entity_poly.pdbx_seq_one_letter_code
_entity_poly.pdbx_strand_id
1 'polypeptide(L)'
;MVEFKQFYTEREVSDKLAALIQIARPSNCLELSAGEGALIDAVLKKYPKVHITAVDIDYKNALYLRNKYPDVNVLCGDSTLPELCDLINDSSFDIALCNPPFKSIVINSFISSLVFDMTGKKFKGDKIRAEIVFLLLNLKKLKSSGELAIILPDIFFSSLSYSWLREYLINNFSVSKIIECEHKAFKKTEAKTHIYHIRNESARKQYQIAFEKKGCETYLSNMDFVFKNQFPDVSEEFDDKFILFRGKKSGKECRNSGLPYFHTTSFDSVLTEKEFNFNSYDSIASKNDILVARVGTRVLGKTVVFKGGAAIVSDCIFCLRISDKNLRDYFFDRWLEDKEKWISENAKGTCAKHFSLISFKNYVRNCISSYYK
;
A
#
# COMPACT_ATOMS: atom_id res chain seq x y z
N MET A 1 1.11 -22.76 -13.87
CA MET A 1 2.23 -21.90 -13.41
C MET A 1 1.89 -20.47 -13.77
N VAL A 2 1.79 -19.58 -12.78
CA VAL A 2 1.46 -18.16 -12.99
C VAL A 2 2.78 -17.39 -13.16
N GLU A 3 3.47 -17.61 -14.29
CA GLU A 3 4.86 -17.17 -14.51
C GLU A 3 5.03 -15.64 -14.43
N PHE A 4 3.97 -14.87 -14.74
CA PHE A 4 4.00 -13.40 -14.73
C PHE A 4 3.05 -12.73 -13.73
N LYS A 5 2.36 -13.48 -12.85
CA LYS A 5 1.30 -12.94 -11.96
C LYS A 5 0.24 -12.11 -12.73
N GLN A 6 -0.27 -12.66 -13.82
CA GLN A 6 -1.28 -12.03 -14.68
C GLN A 6 -2.62 -11.91 -13.93
N PHE A 7 -3.11 -10.68 -13.80
CA PHE A 7 -4.45 -10.36 -13.32
C PHE A 7 -5.10 -9.43 -14.35
N TYR A 8 -6.11 -9.92 -15.05
CA TYR A 8 -6.77 -9.16 -16.11
C TYR A 8 -7.77 -8.15 -15.53
N THR A 9 -7.79 -6.96 -16.12
CA THR A 9 -8.73 -5.88 -15.78
C THR A 9 -10.13 -6.23 -16.26
N GLU A 10 -11.13 -6.13 -15.38
CA GLU A 10 -12.54 -6.28 -15.79
C GLU A 10 -13.02 -5.08 -16.59
N ARG A 11 -13.99 -5.32 -17.49
CA ARG A 11 -14.50 -4.29 -18.41
C ARG A 11 -15.04 -3.06 -17.71
N GLU A 12 -15.70 -3.24 -16.56
CA GLU A 12 -16.24 -2.12 -15.79
C GLU A 12 -15.13 -1.20 -15.26
N VAL A 13 -14.00 -1.79 -14.84
CA VAL A 13 -12.84 -1.04 -14.35
C VAL A 13 -12.15 -0.31 -15.49
N SER A 14 -11.98 -0.96 -16.65
CA SER A 14 -11.39 -0.32 -17.82
C SER A 14 -12.24 0.83 -18.35
N ASP A 15 -13.57 0.68 -18.39
CA ASP A 15 -14.50 1.74 -18.81
C ASP A 15 -14.46 2.92 -17.82
N LYS A 16 -14.46 2.66 -16.50
CA LYS A 16 -14.27 3.69 -15.47
C LYS A 16 -12.94 4.42 -15.62
N LEU A 17 -11.86 3.69 -15.90
CA LEU A 17 -10.52 4.25 -16.09
C LEU A 17 -10.47 5.17 -17.33
N ALA A 18 -10.97 4.72 -18.48
CA ALA A 18 -11.01 5.54 -19.69
C ALA A 18 -11.95 6.76 -19.56
N ALA A 19 -13.01 6.65 -18.76
CA ALA A 19 -13.93 7.76 -18.49
C ALA A 19 -13.25 8.93 -17.77
N LEU A 20 -12.22 8.67 -16.93
CA LEU A 20 -11.48 9.71 -16.20
C LEU A 20 -10.71 10.66 -17.11
N ILE A 21 -10.27 10.22 -18.29
CA ILE A 21 -9.48 11.05 -19.19
C ILE A 21 -10.31 12.22 -19.71
N GLN A 22 -9.83 13.45 -19.56
CA GLN A 22 -10.56 14.68 -19.91
C GLN A 22 -10.07 15.34 -21.20
N ILE A 23 -8.99 14.82 -21.80
CA ILE A 23 -8.45 15.35 -23.05
C ILE A 23 -9.50 15.21 -24.17
N ALA A 24 -9.84 16.32 -24.82
CA ALA A 24 -10.89 16.35 -25.83
C ALA A 24 -10.51 15.62 -27.12
N ARG A 25 -9.26 15.76 -27.58
CA ARG A 25 -8.76 15.20 -28.84
C ARG A 25 -7.32 14.67 -28.66
N PRO A 26 -7.13 13.57 -27.94
CA PRO A 26 -5.82 12.96 -27.78
C PRO A 26 -5.33 12.41 -29.12
N SER A 27 -4.02 12.55 -29.38
CA SER A 27 -3.39 12.00 -30.59
C SER A 27 -2.68 10.68 -30.31
N ASN A 28 -1.96 10.60 -29.19
CA ASN A 28 -1.13 9.46 -28.82
C ASN A 28 -1.48 8.93 -27.42
N CYS A 29 -1.62 7.60 -27.31
CA CYS A 29 -1.87 6.88 -26.07
C CYS A 29 -0.81 5.80 -25.83
N LEU A 30 -0.31 5.70 -24.61
CA LEU A 30 0.59 4.63 -24.16
C LEU A 30 -0.16 3.67 -23.25
N GLU A 31 -0.02 2.36 -23.48
CA GLU A 31 -0.38 1.34 -22.49
C GLU A 31 0.84 0.46 -22.19
N LEU A 32 1.40 0.63 -20.99
CA LEU A 32 2.41 -0.29 -20.47
C LEU A 32 1.70 -1.45 -19.76
N SER A 33 2.19 -2.68 -19.95
CA SER A 33 1.58 -3.93 -19.45
C SER A 33 0.16 -4.18 -19.95
N ALA A 34 0.00 -4.18 -21.28
CA ALA A 34 -1.31 -4.18 -21.95
C ALA A 34 -2.14 -5.47 -21.81
N GLY A 35 -1.52 -6.61 -21.52
CA GLY A 35 -2.20 -7.90 -21.41
C GLY A 35 -3.04 -8.23 -22.64
N GLU A 36 -4.32 -8.53 -22.45
CA GLU A 36 -5.29 -8.80 -23.52
C GLU A 36 -5.92 -7.52 -24.12
N GLY A 37 -5.49 -6.34 -23.68
CA GLY A 37 -5.93 -5.05 -24.25
C GLY A 37 -7.26 -4.53 -23.72
N ALA A 38 -7.62 -4.84 -22.46
CA ALA A 38 -8.85 -4.34 -21.86
C ALA A 38 -8.89 -2.81 -21.76
N LEU A 39 -7.76 -2.13 -21.49
CA LEU A 39 -7.71 -0.67 -21.47
C LEU A 39 -7.67 -0.10 -22.90
N ILE A 40 -6.98 -0.75 -23.85
CA ILE A 40 -7.09 -0.46 -25.29
C ILE A 40 -8.55 -0.47 -25.76
N ASP A 41 -9.34 -1.51 -25.42
CA ASP A 41 -10.76 -1.60 -25.78
C ASP A 41 -11.54 -0.38 -25.27
N ALA A 42 -11.34 -0.02 -24.00
CA ALA A 42 -12.04 1.09 -23.36
C ALA A 42 -11.63 2.46 -23.96
N VAL A 43 -10.35 2.67 -24.24
CA VAL A 43 -9.86 3.94 -24.80
C VAL A 43 -10.24 4.09 -26.26
N LEU A 44 -10.20 3.04 -27.08
CA LEU A 44 -10.63 3.08 -28.48
C LEU A 44 -12.13 3.32 -28.61
N LYS A 45 -12.94 2.78 -27.68
CA LYS A 45 -14.38 3.08 -27.61
C LYS A 45 -14.64 4.58 -27.43
N LYS A 46 -13.82 5.27 -26.64
CA LYS A 46 -13.95 6.71 -26.36
C LYS A 46 -13.25 7.59 -27.42
N TYR A 47 -12.10 7.14 -27.92
CA TYR A 47 -11.25 7.86 -28.87
C TYR A 47 -10.87 6.93 -30.03
N PRO A 48 -11.76 6.70 -31.01
CA PRO A 48 -11.53 5.72 -32.08
C PRO A 48 -10.35 6.02 -33.02
N LYS A 49 -9.78 7.23 -32.95
CA LYS A 49 -8.69 7.71 -33.82
C LYS A 49 -7.37 7.92 -33.08
N VAL A 50 -7.28 7.56 -31.79
CA VAL A 50 -6.04 7.73 -31.03
C VAL A 50 -5.01 6.69 -31.49
N HIS A 51 -3.76 7.11 -31.70
CA HIS A 51 -2.67 6.19 -32.00
C HIS A 51 -2.17 5.57 -30.71
N ILE A 52 -2.14 4.24 -30.64
CA ILE A 52 -1.75 3.54 -29.40
C ILE A 52 -0.40 2.87 -29.59
N THR A 53 0.48 3.06 -28.61
CA THR A 53 1.63 2.19 -28.38
C THR A 53 1.34 1.31 -27.17
N ALA A 54 1.37 -0.01 -27.38
CA ALA A 54 1.09 -1.01 -26.37
C ALA A 54 2.32 -1.86 -26.10
N VAL A 55 2.59 -2.17 -24.84
CA VAL A 55 3.76 -2.95 -24.44
C VAL A 55 3.33 -4.09 -23.54
N ASP A 56 3.76 -5.31 -23.86
CA ASP A 56 3.62 -6.46 -22.96
C ASP A 56 4.88 -7.33 -23.00
N ILE A 57 5.21 -7.93 -21.85
CA ILE A 57 6.37 -8.82 -21.73
C ILE A 57 6.06 -10.24 -22.24
N ASP A 58 4.79 -10.66 -22.21
CA ASP A 58 4.37 -11.97 -22.68
C ASP A 58 4.14 -11.92 -24.20
N TYR A 59 4.94 -12.68 -24.94
CA TYR A 59 4.83 -12.80 -26.39
C TYR A 59 3.44 -13.21 -26.85
N LYS A 60 2.71 -14.04 -26.08
CA LYS A 60 1.34 -14.46 -26.42
C LYS A 60 0.38 -13.28 -26.39
N ASN A 61 0.48 -12.43 -25.37
CA ASN A 61 -0.31 -11.20 -25.28
C ASN A 61 0.05 -10.26 -26.43
N ALA A 62 1.35 -10.04 -26.70
CA ALA A 62 1.78 -9.19 -27.80
C ALA A 62 1.27 -9.68 -29.16
N LEU A 63 1.32 -10.99 -29.42
CA LEU A 63 0.78 -11.59 -30.64
C LEU A 63 -0.76 -11.43 -30.72
N TYR A 64 -1.46 -11.65 -29.60
CA TYR A 64 -2.90 -11.45 -29.50
C TYR A 64 -3.29 -10.00 -29.80
N LEU A 65 -2.59 -9.03 -29.22
CA LEU A 65 -2.82 -7.59 -29.45
C LEU A 65 -2.61 -7.21 -30.92
N ARG A 66 -1.53 -7.69 -31.56
CA ARG A 66 -1.29 -7.41 -33.00
C ARG A 66 -2.40 -7.94 -33.89
N ASN A 67 -2.93 -9.12 -33.58
CA ASN A 67 -4.03 -9.72 -34.33
C ASN A 67 -5.36 -9.01 -34.08
N LYS A 68 -5.63 -8.62 -32.83
CA LYS A 68 -6.88 -7.96 -32.44
C LYS A 68 -6.92 -6.49 -32.88
N TYR A 69 -5.77 -5.81 -32.89
CA TYR A 69 -5.65 -4.38 -33.22
C TYR A 69 -4.52 -4.13 -34.22
N PRO A 70 -4.78 -4.26 -35.53
CA PRO A 70 -3.75 -4.08 -36.56
C PRO A 70 -3.11 -2.68 -36.58
N ASP A 71 -3.85 -1.66 -36.14
CA ASP A 71 -3.39 -0.26 -36.14
C ASP A 71 -2.65 0.14 -34.85
N VAL A 72 -2.52 -0.76 -33.87
CA VAL A 72 -1.80 -0.51 -32.62
C VAL A 72 -0.34 -0.88 -32.78
N ASN A 73 0.56 0.02 -32.39
CA ASN A 73 1.99 -0.28 -32.33
C ASN A 73 2.29 -1.15 -31.10
N VAL A 74 2.47 -2.46 -31.31
CA VAL A 74 2.70 -3.42 -30.22
C VAL A 74 4.18 -3.80 -30.09
N LEU A 75 4.79 -3.39 -28.98
CA LEU A 75 6.15 -3.77 -28.58
C LEU A 75 6.10 -4.95 -27.60
N CYS A 76 6.94 -5.96 -27.84
CA CYS A 76 7.05 -7.13 -26.97
C CYS A 76 8.36 -7.04 -26.18
N GLY A 77 8.28 -6.94 -24.84
CA GLY A 77 9.46 -6.84 -23.99
C GLY A 77 9.17 -6.39 -22.56
N ASP A 78 10.21 -6.35 -21.74
CA ASP A 78 10.13 -5.84 -20.36
C ASP A 78 10.28 -4.31 -20.32
N SER A 79 9.23 -3.59 -19.94
CA SER A 79 9.23 -2.12 -19.84
C SER A 79 10.20 -1.59 -18.78
N THR A 80 10.72 -2.44 -17.89
CA THR A 80 11.67 -2.08 -16.84
C THR A 80 13.13 -2.23 -17.27
N LEU A 81 13.38 -2.53 -18.55
CA LEU A 81 14.69 -2.56 -19.17
C LEU A 81 14.93 -1.31 -20.04
N PRO A 82 16.17 -0.79 -20.08
CA PRO A 82 16.49 0.42 -20.84
C PRO A 82 16.20 0.26 -22.33
N GLU A 83 16.48 -0.92 -22.91
CA GLU A 83 16.33 -1.17 -24.34
C GLU A 83 14.89 -0.95 -24.81
N LEU A 84 13.90 -1.35 -24.00
CA LEU A 84 12.49 -1.13 -24.34
C LEU A 84 12.04 0.30 -24.00
N CYS A 85 12.56 0.86 -22.91
CA CYS A 85 12.26 2.23 -22.51
C CYS A 85 12.73 3.25 -23.56
N ASP A 86 13.87 3.01 -24.21
CA ASP A 86 14.49 3.91 -25.18
C ASP A 86 13.81 3.85 -26.57
N LEU A 87 13.06 2.78 -26.87
CA LEU A 87 12.21 2.70 -28.06
C LEU A 87 10.98 3.62 -27.99
N ILE A 88 10.66 4.13 -26.80
CA ILE A 88 9.46 4.92 -26.55
C ILE A 88 9.91 6.33 -26.16
N ASN A 89 9.64 7.32 -27.01
CA ASN A 89 10.07 8.70 -26.75
C ASN A 89 9.46 9.26 -25.46
N ASP A 90 10.29 9.94 -24.66
CA ASP A 90 9.82 10.72 -23.52
C ASP A 90 8.92 11.88 -23.97
N SER A 91 8.03 12.34 -23.10
CA SER A 91 7.15 13.50 -23.36
C SER A 91 6.40 13.46 -24.70
N SER A 92 5.90 12.29 -25.10
CA SER A 92 5.33 12.06 -26.44
C SER A 92 3.86 11.62 -26.45
N PHE A 93 3.30 11.33 -25.28
CA PHE A 93 1.93 10.83 -25.13
C PHE A 93 0.98 11.84 -24.49
N ASP A 94 -0.22 11.93 -25.04
CA ASP A 94 -1.32 12.72 -24.45
C ASP A 94 -1.99 11.92 -23.34
N ILE A 95 -2.13 10.60 -23.54
CA ILE A 95 -2.74 9.67 -22.59
C ILE A 95 -1.74 8.56 -22.24
N ALA A 96 -1.70 8.18 -20.97
CA ALA A 96 -1.05 6.96 -20.53
C ALA A 96 -2.04 6.14 -19.67
N LEU A 97 -2.11 4.84 -19.93
CA LEU A 97 -2.98 3.89 -19.23
C LEU A 97 -2.11 2.76 -18.69
N CYS A 98 -2.41 2.28 -17.48
CA CYS A 98 -1.61 1.20 -16.91
C CYS A 98 -2.35 0.40 -15.82
N ASN A 99 -2.35 -0.92 -15.95
CA ASN A 99 -2.58 -1.84 -14.85
C ASN A 99 -1.27 -2.61 -14.58
N PRO A 100 -0.36 -2.06 -13.77
CA PRO A 100 0.98 -2.61 -13.62
C PRO A 100 0.97 -3.98 -12.94
N PRO A 101 2.01 -4.81 -13.14
CA PRO A 101 2.11 -6.09 -12.45
C PRO A 101 2.35 -5.90 -10.94
N PHE A 102 1.52 -6.54 -10.10
CA PHE A 102 1.63 -6.40 -8.64
C PHE A 102 2.69 -7.36 -8.06
N LYS A 103 3.96 -6.98 -8.18
CA LYS A 103 5.11 -7.79 -7.74
C LYS A 103 6.31 -6.95 -7.33
N SER A 104 7.20 -7.56 -6.55
CA SER A 104 8.55 -7.04 -6.35
C SER A 104 9.46 -7.47 -7.48
N ILE A 105 10.27 -6.55 -7.99
CA ILE A 105 11.31 -6.76 -9.02
C ILE A 105 12.67 -6.35 -8.47
N VAL A 106 13.74 -6.91 -9.04
CA VAL A 106 15.11 -6.58 -8.67
C VAL A 106 15.45 -5.17 -9.17
N ILE A 107 16.14 -4.39 -8.34
CA ILE A 107 16.64 -3.07 -8.72
C ILE A 107 17.94 -3.26 -9.52
N ASN A 108 17.89 -2.94 -10.81
CA ASN A 108 19.07 -2.80 -11.66
C ASN A 108 19.51 -1.32 -11.72
N SER A 109 20.62 -1.03 -12.42
CA SER A 109 21.15 0.34 -12.56
C SER A 109 20.12 1.29 -13.18
N PHE A 110 19.40 0.85 -14.22
CA PHE A 110 18.38 1.63 -14.90
C PHE A 110 17.23 2.03 -13.95
N ILE A 111 16.66 1.07 -13.20
CA ILE A 111 15.60 1.32 -12.22
C ILE A 111 16.11 2.26 -11.12
N SER A 112 17.33 2.05 -10.64
CA SER A 112 17.93 2.91 -9.62
C SER A 112 18.05 4.36 -10.11
N SER A 113 18.55 4.57 -11.34
CA SER A 113 18.67 5.89 -11.95
C SER A 113 17.30 6.53 -12.19
N LEU A 114 16.36 5.83 -12.82
CA LEU A 114 15.00 6.32 -13.08
C LEU A 114 14.35 6.86 -11.81
N VAL A 115 14.39 6.07 -10.73
CA VAL A 115 13.79 6.43 -9.46
C VAL A 115 14.50 7.62 -8.82
N PHE A 116 15.83 7.62 -8.82
CA PHE A 116 16.61 8.70 -8.22
C PHE A 116 16.44 10.01 -8.98
N ASP A 117 16.52 9.98 -10.31
CA ASP A 117 16.43 11.17 -11.16
C ASP A 117 15.04 11.81 -11.08
N MET A 118 13.98 10.98 -11.01
CA MET A 118 12.62 11.50 -10.92
C MET A 118 12.23 11.96 -9.52
N THR A 119 12.68 11.26 -8.46
CA THR A 119 12.11 11.44 -7.10
C THR A 119 13.13 11.87 -6.04
N GLY A 120 14.43 11.87 -6.35
CA GLY A 120 15.52 12.04 -5.39
C GLY A 120 15.71 10.86 -4.42
N LYS A 121 14.86 9.82 -4.50
CA LYS A 121 14.85 8.72 -3.54
C LYS A 121 15.90 7.66 -3.87
N LYS A 122 16.68 7.27 -2.86
CA LYS A 122 17.56 6.09 -2.91
C LYS A 122 16.95 4.94 -2.11
N PHE A 123 16.86 3.76 -2.71
CA PHE A 123 16.39 2.55 -2.03
C PHE A 123 17.59 1.78 -1.48
N LYS A 124 17.49 1.32 -0.22
CA LYS A 124 18.56 0.58 0.48
C LYS A 124 18.49 -0.94 0.30
N GLY A 125 17.55 -1.45 -0.50
CA GLY A 125 17.33 -2.88 -0.73
C GLY A 125 17.64 -3.30 -2.17
N ASP A 126 17.53 -4.59 -2.45
CA ASP A 126 17.71 -5.20 -3.77
C ASP A 126 16.42 -5.22 -4.60
N LYS A 127 15.26 -4.89 -3.99
CA LYS A 127 13.94 -5.01 -4.60
C LYS A 127 13.08 -3.76 -4.44
N ILE A 128 12.29 -3.49 -5.47
CA ILE A 128 11.26 -2.45 -5.50
C ILE A 128 9.93 -3.04 -6.00
N ARG A 129 8.82 -2.39 -5.68
CA ARG A 129 7.51 -2.71 -6.26
C ARG A 129 7.46 -2.26 -7.73
N ALA A 130 7.13 -3.16 -8.64
CA ALA A 130 7.06 -2.86 -10.07
C ALA A 130 6.06 -1.73 -10.36
N GLU A 131 4.98 -1.64 -9.60
CA GLU A 131 3.97 -0.59 -9.74
C GLU A 131 4.55 0.83 -9.60
N ILE A 132 5.59 1.01 -8.76
CA ILE A 132 6.30 2.29 -8.63
C ILE A 132 7.05 2.61 -9.92
N VAL A 133 7.76 1.61 -10.48
CA VAL A 133 8.55 1.77 -11.70
C VAL A 133 7.62 2.08 -12.88
N PHE A 134 6.52 1.34 -13.03
CA PHE A 134 5.54 1.59 -14.08
C PHE A 134 4.85 2.96 -13.93
N LEU A 135 4.53 3.39 -12.71
CA LEU A 135 4.02 4.74 -12.47
C LEU A 135 5.00 5.81 -12.96
N LEU A 136 6.27 5.70 -12.59
CA LEU A 136 7.32 6.66 -12.98
C LEU A 136 7.57 6.64 -14.50
N LEU A 137 7.62 5.45 -15.11
CA LEU A 137 7.76 5.33 -16.57
C LEU A 137 6.61 6.03 -17.30
N ASN A 138 5.35 5.76 -16.93
CA ASN A 138 4.21 6.42 -17.55
C ASN A 138 4.29 7.95 -17.40
N LEU A 139 4.60 8.45 -16.20
CA LEU A 139 4.76 9.88 -15.95
C LEU A 139 5.86 10.51 -16.81
N LYS A 140 7.01 9.82 -16.98
CA LYS A 140 8.13 10.26 -17.82
C LYS A 140 7.76 10.35 -19.31
N LYS A 141 6.85 9.49 -19.79
CA LYS A 141 6.43 9.46 -21.20
C LYS A 141 5.33 10.49 -21.54
N LEU A 142 4.66 11.08 -20.56
CA LEU A 142 3.58 12.05 -20.79
C LEU A 142 4.11 13.41 -21.26
N LYS A 143 3.43 14.01 -22.25
CA LYS A 143 3.58 15.44 -22.60
C LYS A 143 3.18 16.33 -21.42
N SER A 144 3.57 17.60 -21.47
CA SER A 144 2.93 18.63 -20.62
C SER A 144 1.42 18.61 -20.82
N SER A 145 0.67 18.69 -19.73
CA SER A 145 -0.80 18.53 -19.66
C SER A 145 -1.35 17.16 -20.10
N GLY A 146 -0.48 16.17 -20.36
CA GLY A 146 -0.90 14.80 -20.61
C GLY A 146 -1.50 14.14 -19.36
N GLU A 147 -2.30 13.10 -19.55
CA GLU A 147 -3.06 12.46 -18.48
C GLU A 147 -2.72 10.97 -18.33
N LEU A 148 -2.45 10.56 -17.09
CA LEU A 148 -2.26 9.17 -16.70
C LEU A 148 -3.49 8.69 -15.92
N ALA A 149 -4.04 7.55 -16.32
CA ALA A 149 -4.98 6.79 -15.53
C ALA A 149 -4.38 5.41 -15.19
N ILE A 150 -4.09 5.16 -13.92
CA ILE A 150 -3.33 3.99 -13.46
C ILE A 150 -3.97 3.28 -12.28
N ILE A 151 -3.94 1.96 -12.28
CA ILE A 151 -4.46 1.10 -11.21
C ILE A 151 -3.32 0.80 -10.23
N LEU A 152 -3.51 1.14 -8.96
CA LEU A 152 -2.50 0.95 -7.92
C LEU A 152 -3.09 0.26 -6.67
N PRO A 153 -2.34 -0.61 -5.98
CA PRO A 153 -2.81 -1.23 -4.74
C PRO A 153 -3.00 -0.22 -3.60
N ASP A 154 -3.92 -0.51 -2.68
CA ASP A 154 -4.28 0.31 -1.50
C ASP A 154 -3.06 0.73 -0.67
N ILE A 155 -1.97 -0.05 -0.69
CA ILE A 155 -0.76 0.28 0.06
C ILE A 155 -0.16 1.65 -0.33
N PHE A 156 -0.27 2.07 -1.60
CA PHE A 156 0.21 3.38 -2.05
C PHE A 156 -0.72 4.52 -1.62
N PHE A 157 -1.99 4.22 -1.38
CA PHE A 157 -2.97 5.16 -0.88
C PHE A 157 -2.93 5.29 0.64
N SER A 158 -2.80 4.17 1.36
CA SER A 158 -3.07 4.10 2.80
C SER A 158 -1.83 3.96 3.69
N SER A 159 -0.68 3.52 3.15
CA SER A 159 0.52 3.26 3.97
C SER A 159 1.38 4.51 4.12
N LEU A 160 1.84 4.78 5.34
CA LEU A 160 2.85 5.81 5.65
C LEU A 160 4.21 5.46 5.04
N SER A 161 4.52 4.19 4.79
CA SER A 161 5.77 3.80 4.09
C SER A 161 5.86 4.34 2.66
N TYR A 162 4.73 4.81 2.11
CA TYR A 162 4.62 5.40 0.77
C TYR A 162 4.12 6.86 0.80
N SER A 163 4.18 7.54 1.96
CA SER A 163 3.89 8.99 2.02
C SER A 163 4.78 9.78 1.07
N TRP A 164 6.06 9.42 0.99
CA TRP A 164 7.02 10.03 0.05
C TRP A 164 6.56 9.96 -1.42
N LEU A 165 5.83 8.90 -1.82
CA LEU A 165 5.36 8.76 -3.19
C LEU A 165 4.17 9.69 -3.43
N ARG A 166 3.26 9.79 -2.44
CA ARG A 166 2.13 10.72 -2.51
C ARG A 166 2.60 12.17 -2.51
N GLU A 167 3.58 12.50 -1.66
CA GLU A 167 4.24 13.80 -1.62
C GLU A 167 4.92 14.13 -2.96
N TYR A 168 5.66 13.17 -3.52
CA TYR A 168 6.23 13.30 -4.85
C TYR A 168 5.15 13.61 -5.91
N LEU A 169 4.04 12.87 -5.90
CA LEU A 169 2.95 13.07 -6.86
C LEU A 169 2.34 14.47 -6.74
N ILE A 170 1.95 14.91 -5.54
CA ILE A 170 1.31 16.23 -5.37
C ILE A 170 2.26 17.41 -5.57
N ASN A 171 3.58 17.21 -5.44
CA ASN A 171 4.53 18.31 -5.62
C ASN A 171 4.92 18.50 -7.09
N ASN A 172 4.80 17.45 -7.92
CA ASN A 172 5.27 17.46 -9.31
C ASN A 172 4.12 17.35 -10.34
N PHE A 173 2.97 16.84 -9.93
CA PHE A 173 1.82 16.57 -10.81
C PHE A 173 0.50 17.01 -10.16
N SER A 174 -0.56 17.09 -10.96
CA SER A 174 -1.92 17.29 -10.48
C SER A 174 -2.60 15.92 -10.31
N VAL A 175 -2.91 15.55 -9.07
CA VAL A 175 -3.69 14.32 -8.78
C VAL A 175 -5.15 14.72 -8.70
N SER A 176 -5.90 14.49 -9.77
CA SER A 176 -7.25 15.01 -9.93
C SER A 176 -8.31 14.19 -9.21
N LYS A 177 -8.27 12.87 -9.40
CA LYS A 177 -9.28 11.95 -8.87
C LYS A 177 -8.66 10.60 -8.50
N ILE A 178 -9.15 10.02 -7.41
CA ILE A 178 -8.81 8.68 -6.95
C ILE A 178 -10.12 7.91 -6.71
N ILE A 179 -10.26 6.74 -7.33
CA ILE A 179 -11.45 5.89 -7.19
C ILE A 179 -11.05 4.60 -6.48
N GLU A 180 -11.68 4.26 -5.36
CA GLU A 180 -11.56 2.95 -4.71
C GLU A 180 -12.33 1.90 -5.53
N CYS A 181 -11.63 0.88 -6.04
CA CYS A 181 -12.28 -0.21 -6.77
C CYS A 181 -13.02 -1.15 -5.81
N GLU A 182 -14.16 -1.68 -6.25
CA GLU A 182 -14.95 -2.63 -5.45
C GLU A 182 -14.23 -3.97 -5.22
N HIS A 183 -14.67 -4.70 -4.19
CA HIS A 183 -14.18 -6.05 -3.94
C HIS A 183 -14.45 -6.95 -5.15
N LYS A 184 -13.43 -7.70 -5.60
CA LYS A 184 -13.44 -8.54 -6.82
C LYS A 184 -13.46 -7.79 -8.16
N ALA A 185 -13.09 -6.51 -8.18
CA ALA A 185 -12.90 -5.75 -9.42
C ALA A 185 -11.84 -6.34 -10.39
N PHE A 186 -11.03 -7.30 -9.93
CA PHE A 186 -10.03 -8.00 -10.72
C PHE A 186 -10.16 -9.51 -10.50
N LYS A 187 -10.10 -10.29 -11.59
CA LYS A 187 -10.20 -11.75 -11.52
C LYS A 187 -9.10 -12.32 -10.63
N LYS A 188 -9.45 -13.29 -9.78
CA LYS A 188 -8.51 -14.10 -8.98
C LYS A 188 -7.68 -13.32 -7.93
N THR A 189 -8.10 -12.11 -7.53
CA THR A 189 -7.44 -11.36 -6.45
C THR A 189 -8.45 -10.63 -5.56
N GLU A 190 -8.17 -10.60 -4.26
CA GLU A 190 -8.92 -9.81 -3.27
C GLU A 190 -8.27 -8.45 -3.00
N ALA A 191 -7.13 -8.16 -3.65
CA ALA A 191 -6.37 -6.95 -3.40
C ALA A 191 -7.24 -5.71 -3.60
N LYS A 192 -7.30 -4.89 -2.55
CA LYS A 192 -7.93 -3.58 -2.63
C LYS A 192 -7.05 -2.66 -3.47
N THR A 193 -7.65 -1.99 -4.45
CA THR A 193 -6.97 -1.14 -5.44
C THR A 193 -7.67 0.19 -5.60
N HIS A 194 -6.96 1.15 -6.17
CA HIS A 194 -7.49 2.44 -6.55
C HIS A 194 -7.07 2.78 -7.98
N ILE A 195 -7.95 3.48 -8.70
CA ILE A 195 -7.62 4.13 -9.97
C ILE A 195 -7.18 5.55 -9.65
N TYR A 196 -6.02 5.95 -10.11
CA TYR A 196 -5.49 7.30 -9.99
C TYR A 196 -5.59 7.99 -11.34
N HIS A 197 -6.19 9.19 -11.37
CA HIS A 197 -6.10 10.14 -12.47
C HIS A 197 -5.07 11.21 -12.11
N ILE A 198 -4.03 11.32 -12.92
CA ILE A 198 -2.88 12.19 -12.70
C ILE A 198 -2.64 13.00 -13.98
N ARG A 199 -2.43 14.30 -13.86
CA ARG A 199 -2.17 15.21 -14.99
C ARG A 199 -0.76 15.76 -14.88
N ASN A 200 -0.01 15.75 -15.99
CA ASN A 200 1.36 16.26 -16.10
C ASN A 200 1.40 17.79 -16.19
N GLU A 201 0.93 18.43 -15.13
CA GLU A 201 0.97 19.86 -14.95
C GLU A 201 1.36 20.17 -13.51
N SER A 202 2.10 21.27 -13.30
CA SER A 202 2.54 21.66 -11.98
C SER A 202 1.34 21.88 -11.04
N ALA A 203 1.40 21.32 -9.84
CA ALA A 203 0.32 21.31 -8.84
C ALA A 203 -0.14 22.68 -8.32
N ARG A 204 0.40 23.79 -8.82
CA ARG A 204 0.15 25.18 -8.36
C ARG A 204 -1.32 25.63 -8.42
N LYS A 205 -2.25 24.80 -8.91
CA LYS A 205 -3.68 25.11 -9.04
C LYS A 205 -4.63 24.12 -8.38
N GLN A 206 -4.15 23.02 -7.77
CA GLN A 206 -5.02 21.99 -7.20
C GLN A 206 -4.82 21.81 -5.69
N TYR A 207 -5.83 22.21 -4.92
CA TYR A 207 -5.84 22.13 -3.46
C TYR A 207 -6.58 20.91 -2.92
N GLN A 208 -7.37 20.25 -3.76
CA GLN A 208 -8.23 19.13 -3.39
C GLN A 208 -8.20 18.04 -4.46
N ILE A 209 -8.27 16.81 -3.98
CA ILE A 209 -8.30 15.58 -4.77
C ILE A 209 -9.68 14.95 -4.60
N ALA A 210 -10.41 14.72 -5.69
CA ALA A 210 -11.67 13.99 -5.62
C ALA A 210 -11.39 12.53 -5.24
N PHE A 211 -12.04 12.03 -4.21
CA PHE A 211 -11.94 10.64 -3.75
C PHE A 211 -13.31 9.98 -3.78
N GLU A 212 -13.45 8.99 -4.66
CA GLU A 212 -14.68 8.22 -4.82
C GLU A 212 -14.57 6.86 -4.14
N LYS A 213 -15.57 6.52 -3.32
CA LYS A 213 -15.68 5.23 -2.65
C LYS A 213 -17.14 4.79 -2.63
N LYS A 214 -17.42 3.61 -3.18
CA LYS A 214 -18.78 3.02 -3.26
C LYS A 214 -19.82 3.99 -3.88
N GLY A 215 -19.41 4.71 -4.93
CA GLY A 215 -20.24 5.71 -5.61
C GLY A 215 -20.40 7.05 -4.88
N CYS A 216 -19.84 7.19 -3.67
CA CYS A 216 -19.82 8.47 -2.96
C CYS A 216 -18.51 9.22 -3.23
N GLU A 217 -18.61 10.45 -3.72
CA GLU A 217 -17.46 11.34 -3.91
C GLU A 217 -17.25 12.23 -2.68
N THR A 218 -16.00 12.35 -2.26
CA THR A 218 -15.51 13.23 -1.20
C THR A 218 -14.28 13.97 -1.69
N TYR A 219 -13.81 15.00 -0.98
CA TYR A 219 -12.61 15.74 -1.36
C TYR A 219 -11.55 15.60 -0.27
N LEU A 220 -10.33 15.24 -0.66
CA LEU A 220 -9.16 15.16 0.21
C LEU A 220 -8.29 16.39 0.00
N SER A 221 -7.81 17.03 1.07
CA SER A 221 -6.72 17.99 0.94
C SER A 221 -5.43 17.26 0.53
N ASN A 222 -4.45 18.00 0.01
CA ASN A 222 -3.12 17.45 -0.28
C ASN A 222 -2.48 16.82 0.97
N MET A 223 -2.67 17.44 2.15
CA MET A 223 -2.18 16.91 3.42
C MET A 223 -2.90 15.62 3.82
N ASP A 224 -4.22 15.57 3.69
CA ASP A 224 -5.00 14.35 3.96
C ASP A 224 -4.62 13.21 3.01
N PHE A 225 -4.26 13.53 1.78
CA PHE A 225 -3.78 12.54 0.83
C PHE A 225 -2.39 12.03 1.23
N VAL A 226 -1.43 12.90 1.52
CA VAL A 226 -0.06 12.48 1.89
C VAL A 226 -0.05 11.73 3.21
N PHE A 227 -0.80 12.20 4.21
CA PHE A 227 -0.71 11.71 5.59
C PHE A 227 -1.95 10.95 6.06
N LYS A 228 -2.85 10.56 5.15
CA LYS A 228 -4.11 9.85 5.44
C LYS A 228 -4.04 8.96 6.67
N ASN A 229 -4.89 9.25 7.67
CA ASN A 229 -4.90 8.70 9.03
C ASN A 229 -3.86 9.27 10.02
N GLN A 230 -3.28 10.44 9.74
CA GLN A 230 -2.72 11.30 10.77
C GLN A 230 -3.75 12.38 11.12
N PHE A 231 -4.26 12.29 12.33
CA PHE A 231 -4.75 13.44 13.10
C PHE A 231 -4.20 13.29 14.52
N PRO A 232 -3.95 14.40 15.24
CA PRO A 232 -3.26 15.64 14.88
C PRO A 232 -1.74 15.42 15.04
N ASP A 233 -0.92 16.48 15.06
CA ASP A 233 0.39 16.46 15.73
C ASP A 233 0.21 15.91 17.16
N VAL A 234 0.33 14.59 17.33
CA VAL A 234 0.47 14.01 18.67
C VAL A 234 1.93 14.20 19.00
N SER A 235 2.21 15.23 19.79
CA SER A 235 3.47 15.43 20.49
C SER A 235 3.99 14.08 20.98
N GLU A 236 5.32 13.91 21.05
CA GLU A 236 5.94 12.76 21.75
C GLU A 236 5.65 12.78 23.27
N GLU A 237 4.78 13.68 23.71
CA GLU A 237 4.19 13.77 25.04
C GLU A 237 3.61 12.40 25.42
N PHE A 238 3.97 11.95 26.61
CA PHE A 238 3.60 10.66 27.21
C PHE A 238 4.35 9.42 26.71
N ASP A 239 5.30 9.50 25.77
CA ASP A 239 6.15 8.35 25.43
C ASP A 239 7.01 7.87 26.62
N ASP A 240 7.25 8.74 27.61
CA ASP A 240 7.90 8.40 28.88
C ASP A 240 7.02 7.55 29.81
N LYS A 241 5.72 7.46 29.55
CA LYS A 241 4.75 6.72 30.40
C LYS A 241 4.59 5.26 30.03
N PHE A 242 5.06 4.83 28.85
CA PHE A 242 4.88 3.47 28.38
C PHE A 242 6.01 2.98 27.48
N ILE A 243 6.19 1.66 27.42
CA ILE A 243 7.05 1.01 26.43
C ILE A 243 6.14 0.15 25.55
N LEU A 244 6.15 0.39 24.25
CA LEU A 244 5.38 -0.39 23.27
C LEU A 244 6.31 -0.98 22.22
N PHE A 245 6.26 -2.29 22.06
CA PHE A 245 7.05 -2.99 21.06
C PHE A 245 6.30 -4.16 20.42
N ARG A 246 6.82 -4.60 19.28
CA ARG A 246 6.40 -5.80 18.55
C ARG A 246 7.47 -6.87 18.71
N GLY A 247 7.07 -8.13 18.77
CA GLY A 247 7.99 -9.24 18.60
C GLY A 247 8.75 -9.19 17.27
N LYS A 248 9.96 -9.74 17.27
CA LYS A 248 10.82 -9.82 16.07
C LYS A 248 10.83 -11.19 15.42
N LYS A 249 10.53 -12.24 16.19
CA LYS A 249 10.56 -13.65 15.76
C LYS A 249 9.16 -14.11 15.36
N SER A 250 9.05 -14.85 14.26
CA SER A 250 7.83 -15.55 13.87
C SER A 250 7.43 -16.59 14.93
N GLY A 251 6.16 -17.02 14.92
CA GLY A 251 5.71 -18.10 15.80
C GLY A 251 6.50 -19.40 15.66
N LYS A 252 7.03 -19.68 14.46
CA LYS A 252 7.90 -20.83 14.20
C LYS A 252 9.28 -20.66 14.85
N GLU A 253 9.90 -19.49 14.71
CA GLU A 253 11.19 -19.18 15.34
C GLU A 253 11.08 -19.17 16.87
N CYS A 254 9.98 -18.63 17.42
CA CYS A 254 9.70 -18.71 18.85
C CYS A 254 9.57 -20.16 19.34
N ARG A 255 8.89 -21.03 18.59
CA ARG A 255 8.76 -22.44 18.95
C ARG A 255 10.11 -23.17 18.90
N ASN A 256 10.91 -22.89 17.89
CA ASN A 256 12.20 -23.53 17.68
C ASN A 256 13.27 -23.06 18.66
N SER A 257 13.07 -21.93 19.37
CA SER A 257 14.05 -21.45 20.36
C SER A 257 14.08 -22.31 21.63
N GLY A 258 13.04 -23.10 21.89
CA GLY A 258 12.89 -23.85 23.15
C GLY A 258 12.63 -22.98 24.39
N LEU A 259 12.51 -21.67 24.22
CA LEU A 259 12.22 -20.71 25.29
C LEU A 259 10.71 -20.46 25.42
N PRO A 260 10.22 -20.01 26.59
CA PRO A 260 8.84 -19.57 26.73
C PRO A 260 8.52 -18.47 25.72
N TYR A 261 7.37 -18.59 25.07
CA TYR A 261 6.93 -17.61 24.08
C TYR A 261 5.43 -17.37 24.16
N PHE A 262 5.01 -16.19 23.72
CA PHE A 262 3.62 -15.79 23.56
C PHE A 262 3.30 -15.53 22.09
N HIS A 263 2.33 -16.27 21.57
CA HIS A 263 1.82 -16.15 20.22
C HIS A 263 0.29 -16.06 20.23
N THR A 264 -0.32 -15.89 19.05
CA THR A 264 -1.79 -15.80 18.91
C THR A 264 -2.54 -17.03 19.42
N THR A 265 -1.88 -18.18 19.49
CA THR A 265 -2.42 -19.42 20.08
C THR A 265 -2.25 -19.50 21.60
N SER A 266 -1.54 -18.57 22.22
CA SER A 266 -1.21 -18.60 23.65
C SER A 266 -2.24 -17.88 24.54
N PHE A 267 -3.22 -17.18 23.97
CA PHE A 267 -4.18 -16.38 24.75
C PHE A 267 -5.04 -17.19 25.72
N ASP A 268 -5.25 -18.47 25.43
CA ASP A 268 -6.04 -19.38 26.29
C ASP A 268 -5.14 -20.30 27.13
N SER A 269 -3.81 -20.11 27.08
CA SER A 269 -2.84 -20.96 27.77
C SER A 269 -2.31 -20.31 29.05
N VAL A 270 -2.15 -21.12 30.10
CA VAL A 270 -1.46 -20.73 31.33
C VAL A 270 0.04 -20.95 31.12
N LEU A 271 0.83 -19.88 31.19
CA LEU A 271 2.29 -19.98 31.10
C LEU A 271 2.89 -20.28 32.48
N THR A 272 3.72 -21.32 32.54
CA THR A 272 4.40 -21.77 33.76
C THR A 272 5.53 -20.84 34.19
N GLU A 273 5.67 -20.63 35.50
CA GLU A 273 6.74 -19.84 36.14
C GLU A 273 8.05 -20.63 36.24
N LYS A 274 8.73 -20.85 35.11
CA LYS A 274 10.12 -21.33 35.12
C LYS A 274 11.05 -20.17 34.76
N GLU A 275 12.19 -20.08 35.43
CA GLU A 275 13.24 -19.10 35.09
C GLU A 275 14.00 -19.55 33.84
N PHE A 276 14.20 -18.63 32.90
CA PHE A 276 14.96 -18.85 31.68
C PHE A 276 15.85 -17.65 31.39
N ASN A 277 17.02 -17.90 30.81
CA ASN A 277 17.89 -16.86 30.30
C ASN A 277 17.46 -16.47 28.89
N PHE A 278 17.05 -15.22 28.72
CA PHE A 278 16.71 -14.64 27.42
C PHE A 278 17.88 -13.82 26.88
N ASN A 279 17.94 -13.65 25.56
CA ASN A 279 18.98 -12.81 24.97
C ASN A 279 18.60 -11.33 25.07
N SER A 280 19.60 -10.44 25.13
CA SER A 280 19.42 -8.99 25.21
C SER A 280 18.64 -8.37 24.05
N TYR A 281 18.59 -9.05 22.89
CA TYR A 281 17.88 -8.59 21.70
C TYR A 281 16.46 -9.17 21.55
N ASP A 282 16.05 -10.08 22.45
CA ASP A 282 14.72 -10.68 22.43
C ASP A 282 13.66 -9.66 22.88
N SER A 283 12.49 -9.72 22.25
CA SER A 283 11.32 -8.95 22.65
C SER A 283 10.59 -9.72 23.74
N ILE A 284 10.72 -9.30 25.00
CA ILE A 284 10.29 -10.09 26.17
C ILE A 284 9.12 -9.40 26.87
N ALA A 285 8.01 -10.12 27.00
CA ALA A 285 6.92 -9.76 27.89
C ALA A 285 7.26 -10.16 29.34
N SER A 286 6.83 -9.36 30.28
CA SER A 286 6.97 -9.55 31.73
C SER A 286 5.61 -9.42 32.41
N LYS A 287 5.52 -9.92 33.65
CA LYS A 287 4.28 -9.87 34.44
C LYS A 287 3.65 -8.47 34.44
N ASN A 288 2.34 -8.43 34.21
CA ASN A 288 1.49 -7.24 34.06
C ASN A 288 1.62 -6.45 32.75
N ASP A 289 2.44 -6.89 31.79
CA ASP A 289 2.39 -6.32 30.44
C ASP A 289 1.04 -6.64 29.78
N ILE A 290 0.54 -5.71 28.97
CA ILE A 290 -0.66 -5.90 28.16
C ILE A 290 -0.22 -6.47 26.81
N LEU A 291 -0.69 -7.67 26.48
CA LEU A 291 -0.40 -8.33 25.21
C LEU A 291 -1.60 -8.26 24.29
N VAL A 292 -1.36 -7.79 23.06
CA VAL A 292 -2.41 -7.60 22.05
C VAL A 292 -2.06 -8.31 20.76
N ALA A 293 -2.97 -9.13 20.24
CA ALA A 293 -2.83 -9.75 18.94
C ALA A 293 -2.97 -8.71 17.83
N ARG A 294 -1.90 -8.49 17.05
CA ARG A 294 -1.87 -7.50 15.96
C ARG A 294 -2.27 -8.06 14.60
N VAL A 295 -2.40 -9.38 14.47
CA VAL A 295 -2.70 -10.06 13.21
C VAL A 295 -3.52 -11.32 13.46
N GLY A 296 -4.45 -11.61 12.55
CA GLY A 296 -5.21 -12.86 12.51
C GLY A 296 -6.71 -12.62 12.45
N THR A 297 -7.38 -13.26 11.50
CA THR A 297 -8.78 -12.95 11.15
C THR A 297 -9.79 -13.12 12.29
N ARG A 298 -9.53 -14.04 13.24
CA ARG A 298 -10.43 -14.34 14.38
C ARG A 298 -9.88 -13.91 15.74
N VAL A 299 -8.64 -13.42 15.77
CA VAL A 299 -7.91 -13.13 17.01
C VAL A 299 -7.39 -11.71 17.05
N LEU A 300 -7.60 -10.91 16.00
CA LEU A 300 -7.17 -9.52 15.95
C LEU A 300 -7.75 -8.74 17.13
N GLY A 301 -6.88 -8.07 17.89
CA GLY A 301 -7.29 -7.33 19.09
C GLY A 301 -7.57 -8.20 20.32
N LYS A 302 -7.44 -9.53 20.24
CA LYS A 302 -7.46 -10.37 21.45
C LYS A 302 -6.37 -9.88 22.40
N THR A 303 -6.75 -9.66 23.65
CA THR A 303 -5.95 -8.91 24.62
C THR A 303 -5.94 -9.61 25.96
N VAL A 304 -4.79 -9.60 26.65
CA VAL A 304 -4.64 -10.17 27.99
C VAL A 304 -3.63 -9.36 28.80
N VAL A 305 -3.81 -9.29 30.11
CA VAL A 305 -2.75 -8.88 31.05
C VAL A 305 -1.88 -10.09 31.34
N PHE A 306 -0.63 -10.08 30.91
CA PHE A 306 0.29 -11.20 31.05
C PHE A 306 0.53 -11.55 32.51
N LYS A 307 0.25 -12.81 32.87
CA LYS A 307 0.43 -13.33 34.25
C LYS A 307 1.66 -14.19 34.44
N GLY A 308 2.37 -14.56 33.36
CA GLY A 308 3.60 -15.35 33.44
C GLY A 308 4.80 -14.54 33.93
N GLY A 309 5.92 -15.22 34.17
CA GLY A 309 7.19 -14.59 34.56
C GLY A 309 7.81 -13.78 33.42
N ALA A 310 8.33 -14.48 32.40
CA ALA A 310 8.87 -13.86 31.19
C ALA A 310 8.66 -14.76 29.95
N ALA A 311 8.39 -14.16 28.80
CA ALA A 311 8.24 -14.89 27.55
C ALA A 311 8.60 -14.04 26.32
N ILE A 312 9.17 -14.68 25.30
CA ILE A 312 9.39 -14.04 23.99
C ILE A 312 8.04 -13.75 23.35
N VAL A 313 7.76 -12.50 22.98
CA VAL A 313 6.60 -12.20 22.14
C VAL A 313 6.94 -12.41 20.67
N SER A 314 6.08 -13.13 19.98
CA SER A 314 6.20 -13.29 18.52
C SER A 314 5.84 -12.00 17.78
N ASP A 315 6.23 -11.92 16.51
CA ASP A 315 5.93 -10.83 15.60
C ASP A 315 4.43 -10.63 15.31
N CYS A 316 3.57 -11.50 15.85
CA CYS A 316 2.12 -11.40 15.78
C CYS A 316 1.51 -10.72 17.02
N ILE A 317 2.32 -10.33 17.99
CA ILE A 317 1.90 -9.76 19.28
C ILE A 317 2.56 -8.40 19.48
N PHE A 318 1.77 -7.45 19.98
CA PHE A 318 2.27 -6.24 20.62
C PHE A 318 2.34 -6.41 22.13
N CYS A 319 3.38 -5.86 22.73
CA CYS A 319 3.58 -5.81 24.17
C CYS A 319 3.60 -4.35 24.59
N LEU A 320 2.62 -3.97 25.41
CA LEU A 320 2.51 -2.65 26.02
C LEU A 320 2.82 -2.77 27.51
N ARG A 321 3.86 -2.08 27.95
CA ARG A 321 4.29 -2.00 29.34
C ARG A 321 4.02 -0.61 29.87
N ILE A 322 3.24 -0.54 30.95
CA ILE A 322 2.94 0.69 31.68
C ILE A 322 3.28 0.41 33.14
N SER A 323 4.25 1.16 33.68
CA SER A 323 4.75 0.97 35.05
C SER A 323 3.73 1.43 36.10
N ASP A 324 2.96 2.48 35.79
CA ASP A 324 1.89 2.97 36.66
C ASP A 324 0.67 2.03 36.58
N LYS A 325 0.28 1.48 37.74
CA LYS A 325 -0.83 0.54 37.84
C LYS A 325 -2.17 1.17 37.45
N ASN A 326 -2.45 2.39 37.91
CA ASN A 326 -3.73 3.04 37.67
C ASN A 326 -3.88 3.40 36.19
N LEU A 327 -2.81 3.90 35.58
CA LEU A 327 -2.78 4.18 34.13
C LEU A 327 -2.93 2.92 33.29
N ARG A 328 -2.27 1.81 33.69
CA ARG A 328 -2.39 0.53 33.00
C ARG A 328 -3.83 0.01 33.05
N ASP A 329 -4.44 0.02 34.23
CA ASP A 329 -5.78 -0.50 34.44
C ASP A 329 -6.81 0.37 33.69
N TYR A 330 -6.67 1.71 33.72
CA TYR A 330 -7.44 2.64 32.90
C TYR A 330 -7.32 2.36 31.39
N PHE A 331 -6.10 2.21 30.88
CA PHE A 331 -5.87 1.91 29.47
C PHE A 331 -6.53 0.58 29.08
N PHE A 332 -6.38 -0.45 29.92
CA PHE A 332 -6.92 -1.77 29.64
C PHE A 332 -8.44 -1.75 29.52
N ASP A 333 -9.13 -1.08 30.44
CA ASP A 333 -10.58 -0.95 30.44
C ASP A 333 -11.06 -0.15 29.21
N ARG A 334 -10.43 0.99 28.93
CA ARG A 334 -10.76 1.82 27.76
C ARG A 334 -10.56 1.07 26.44
N TRP A 335 -9.47 0.33 26.32
CA TRP A 335 -9.20 -0.52 25.15
C TRP A 335 -10.25 -1.61 24.99
N LEU A 336 -10.66 -2.29 26.06
CA LEU A 336 -11.70 -3.30 25.95
C LEU A 336 -13.05 -2.71 25.51
N GLU A 337 -13.35 -1.47 25.88
CA GLU A 337 -14.56 -0.76 25.51
C GLU A 337 -14.61 -0.39 24.01
N ASP A 338 -13.54 0.17 23.45
CA ASP A 338 -13.57 0.75 22.09
C ASP A 338 -12.73 0.03 21.02
N LYS A 339 -11.97 -1.02 21.38
CA LYS A 339 -11.10 -1.75 20.43
C LYS A 339 -11.81 -2.20 19.18
N GLU A 340 -13.05 -2.69 19.26
CA GLU A 340 -13.75 -3.25 18.09
C GLU A 340 -14.00 -2.17 17.04
N LYS A 341 -14.45 -0.99 17.50
CA LYS A 341 -14.62 0.18 16.64
C LYS A 341 -13.28 0.61 16.06
N TRP A 342 -12.27 0.80 16.91
CA TRP A 342 -10.95 1.26 16.47
C TRP A 342 -10.30 0.29 15.47
N ILE A 343 -10.39 -1.02 15.71
CA ILE A 343 -9.88 -2.07 14.83
C ILE A 343 -10.63 -2.04 13.49
N SER A 344 -11.94 -1.86 13.48
CA SER A 344 -12.72 -1.78 12.24
C SER A 344 -12.25 -0.64 11.31
N GLU A 345 -11.80 0.47 11.91
CA GLU A 345 -11.34 1.68 11.21
C GLU A 345 -9.85 1.60 10.80
N ASN A 346 -9.03 0.88 11.58
CA ASN A 346 -7.57 0.90 11.44
C ASN A 346 -6.94 -0.40 10.94
N ALA A 347 -7.66 -1.53 10.97
CA ALA A 347 -7.16 -2.80 10.48
C ALA A 347 -7.10 -2.85 8.94
N LYS A 348 -6.05 -3.46 8.42
CA LYS A 348 -5.76 -3.64 7.00
C LYS A 348 -5.52 -5.12 6.68
N GLY A 349 -5.54 -5.47 5.39
CA GLY A 349 -5.24 -6.83 4.90
C GLY A 349 -6.49 -7.65 4.62
N THR A 350 -6.44 -8.43 3.53
CA THR A 350 -7.54 -9.23 3.00
C THR A 350 -7.56 -10.64 3.60
N CYS A 351 -6.46 -11.39 3.47
CA CYS A 351 -6.37 -12.75 3.99
C CYS A 351 -6.24 -12.80 5.53
N ALA A 352 -5.30 -12.02 6.07
CA ALA A 352 -5.11 -11.86 7.51
C ALA A 352 -5.16 -10.37 7.86
N LYS A 353 -6.22 -9.98 8.57
CA LYS A 353 -6.35 -8.61 9.08
C LYS A 353 -5.26 -8.31 10.09
N HIS A 354 -4.73 -7.10 10.06
CA HIS A 354 -3.71 -6.60 10.99
C HIS A 354 -3.77 -5.07 11.16
N PHE A 355 -3.29 -4.54 12.28
CA PHE A 355 -3.07 -3.09 12.47
C PHE A 355 -1.61 -2.81 12.82
N SER A 356 -1.08 -1.63 12.48
CA SER A 356 0.36 -1.33 12.59
C SER A 356 0.80 -0.93 14.01
N LEU A 357 2.11 -1.00 14.30
CA LEU A 357 2.66 -0.56 15.60
C LEU A 357 2.43 0.94 15.79
N ILE A 358 2.60 1.72 14.71
CA ILE A 358 2.43 3.18 14.71
C ILE A 358 0.98 3.54 15.02
N SER A 359 0.01 2.95 14.30
CA SER A 359 -1.42 3.21 14.55
C SER A 359 -1.80 2.86 15.99
N PHE A 360 -1.34 1.72 16.51
CA PHE A 360 -1.62 1.33 17.89
C PHE A 360 -0.92 2.24 18.92
N LYS A 361 0.32 2.68 18.65
CA LYS A 361 1.03 3.65 19.50
C LYS A 361 0.26 4.97 19.60
N ASN A 362 -0.29 5.47 18.50
CA ASN A 362 -1.09 6.68 18.50
C ASN A 362 -2.37 6.52 19.32
N TYR A 363 -3.03 5.36 19.22
CA TYR A 363 -4.16 5.05 20.08
C TYR A 363 -3.78 5.05 21.57
N VAL A 364 -2.65 4.42 21.93
CA VAL A 364 -2.13 4.42 23.31
C VAL A 364 -1.90 5.84 23.81
N ARG A 365 -1.24 6.70 23.03
CA ARG A 365 -1.01 8.11 23.38
C ARG A 365 -2.31 8.86 23.63
N ASN A 366 -3.31 8.70 22.77
CA ASN A 366 -4.60 9.37 22.92
C ASN A 366 -5.34 8.93 24.19
N CYS A 367 -5.27 7.63 24.53
CA CYS A 367 -5.83 7.13 25.79
C CYS A 367 -5.10 7.70 27.00
N ILE A 368 -3.77 7.68 26.99
CA ILE A 368 -2.96 8.22 28.10
C ILE A 368 -3.18 9.73 28.26
N SER A 369 -3.24 10.49 27.16
CA SER A 369 -3.56 11.92 27.20
C SER A 369 -4.93 12.18 27.85
N SER A 370 -5.92 11.31 27.61
CA SER A 370 -7.26 11.41 28.20
C SER A 370 -7.28 11.07 29.69
N TYR A 371 -6.29 10.34 30.21
CA TYR A 371 -6.14 10.05 31.64
C TYR A 371 -5.61 11.25 32.44
N TYR A 372 -4.78 12.09 31.81
CA TYR A 372 -4.15 13.25 32.44
C TYR A 372 -4.91 14.57 32.25
N LYS A 373 -6.01 14.54 31.47
CA LYS A 373 -6.97 15.64 31.35
C LYS A 373 -8.09 15.43 32.36
#